data_AF-A0A951BY98-F1
#
_entry.id   AF-A0A951BY98-F1
#
_cell.length_a   1.000
_cell.length_b   1.000
_cell.length_c   1.000
_cell.angle_alpha   90.00
_cell.angle_beta   90.00
_cell.angle_gamma   90.00
#
_symmetry.space_group_name_H-M   'P 1'
#
loop_
_entity.id
_entity.type
_entity.pdbx_description
1 polymer ?
#
loop_
_entity_poly.entity_id
_entity_poly.type
_entity_poly.pdbx_seq_one_letter_code
_entity_poly.pdbx_strand_id
1 'polypeptide(L)'
;MEATKTLTTAKAANGGSFLIEQRTPEEIFTPEDLSEEQRQIAKTASDFATKEVLPAAAEIEAKKFDVTKRLLRKAGELGLMAVDIPEAYGGLELDKVTS
;
A
#
# COMPACT_ATOMS: atom_id res chain seq x y z
N MET A 1 0.23 29.19 -5.10
CA MET A 1 -0.88 28.68 -5.95
C MET A 1 -0.35 27.40 -6.56
N GLU A 2 -0.38 26.34 -5.75
CA GLU A 2 0.33 25.09 -6.02
C GLU A 2 -0.51 24.28 -7.01
N ALA A 3 0.05 24.05 -8.20
CA ALA A 3 -0.65 23.40 -9.29
C ALA A 3 -0.98 21.97 -8.86
N THR A 4 -2.27 21.68 -8.76
CA THR A 4 -2.82 20.32 -8.70
C THR A 4 -2.27 19.53 -9.87
N LYS A 5 -1.22 18.73 -9.64
CA LYS A 5 -0.61 17.87 -10.66
C LYS A 5 -1.67 16.82 -10.99
N THR A 6 -2.42 17.08 -12.06
CA THR A 6 -3.46 16.19 -12.55
C THR A 6 -2.75 14.92 -12.97
N LEU A 7 -3.01 13.80 -12.28
CA LEU A 7 -2.49 12.49 -12.64
C LEU A 7 -2.95 12.20 -14.07
N THR A 8 -2.04 12.36 -15.02
CA THR A 8 -2.31 12.03 -16.42
C THR A 8 -2.46 10.52 -16.46
N THR A 9 -3.66 10.04 -16.74
CA THR A 9 -3.94 8.62 -16.83
C THR A 9 -3.08 8.05 -17.95
N ALA A 10 -1.98 7.38 -17.60
CA ALA A 10 -1.10 6.71 -18.55
C ALA A 10 -1.95 5.81 -19.45
N LYS A 11 -1.74 5.88 -20.76
CA LYS A 11 -2.47 5.07 -21.74
C LYS A 11 -2.29 3.60 -21.37
N ALA A 12 -3.39 2.94 -20.98
CA ALA A 12 -3.39 1.54 -20.55
C ALA A 12 -2.59 0.68 -21.55
N ALA A 13 -1.43 0.21 -21.10
CA ALA A 13 -0.57 -0.64 -21.91
C ALA A 13 -1.09 -2.08 -21.84
N ASN A 14 -1.15 -2.74 -23.00
CA ASN A 14 -1.46 -4.17 -23.01
C ASN A 14 -0.33 -4.93 -22.28
N GLY A 15 -0.68 -5.97 -21.53
CA GLY A 15 0.31 -6.84 -20.90
C GLY A 15 1.29 -7.39 -21.93
N GLY A 16 2.59 -7.27 -21.67
CA GLY A 16 3.65 -7.74 -22.56
C GLY A 16 4.00 -6.83 -23.74
N SER A 17 3.27 -5.72 -23.95
CA SER A 17 3.54 -4.79 -25.07
C SER A 17 4.93 -4.15 -25.03
N PHE A 18 5.56 -4.08 -23.84
CA PHE A 18 6.92 -3.54 -23.66
C PHE A 18 8.00 -4.26 -24.50
N LEU A 19 7.74 -5.49 -24.98
CA LEU A 19 8.67 -6.24 -25.83
C LEU A 19 8.70 -5.75 -27.28
N ILE A 20 7.63 -5.09 -27.73
CA ILE A 20 7.39 -4.76 -29.15
C ILE A 20 7.06 -3.29 -29.38
N GLU A 21 6.72 -2.54 -28.32
CA GLU A 21 6.38 -1.11 -28.36
C GLU A 21 7.36 -0.32 -27.48
N GLN A 22 7.78 0.86 -27.96
CA GLN A 22 8.46 1.84 -27.12
C GLN A 22 7.44 2.67 -26.33
N ARG A 23 7.79 3.01 -25.08
CA ARG A 23 6.97 3.80 -24.16
C ARG A 23 7.73 5.00 -23.65
N THR A 24 7.01 6.09 -23.39
CA THR A 24 7.62 7.30 -22.83
C THR A 24 7.61 7.26 -21.30
N PRO A 25 8.48 8.03 -20.62
CA PRO A 25 8.50 8.07 -19.16
C PRO A 25 7.15 8.44 -18.53
N GLU A 26 6.34 9.26 -19.19
CA GLU A 26 5.01 9.68 -18.72
C GLU A 26 3.97 8.55 -18.73
N GLU A 27 4.24 7.46 -19.44
CA GLU A 27 3.40 6.25 -19.48
C GLU A 27 3.79 5.23 -18.39
N ILE A 28 4.82 5.52 -17.60
CA ILE A 28 5.39 4.61 -16.60
C ILE A 28 5.17 5.22 -15.22
N PHE A 29 4.48 4.49 -14.35
CA PHE A 29 4.33 4.89 -12.94
C PHE A 29 5.62 4.59 -12.16
N THR A 30 6.14 5.58 -11.42
CA THR A 30 7.32 5.41 -10.56
C THR A 30 7.04 5.81 -9.10
N PRO A 31 7.90 5.47 -8.13
CA PRO A 31 7.72 5.89 -6.73
C PRO A 31 7.68 7.41 -6.51
N GLU A 32 8.22 8.20 -7.45
CA GLU A 32 8.13 9.65 -7.44
C GLU A 32 6.70 10.15 -7.69
N ASP A 33 5.84 9.37 -8.35
CA ASP A 33 4.45 9.69 -8.62
C ASP A 33 3.49 9.39 -7.45
N LEU A 34 4.00 8.78 -6.37
CA LEU A 34 3.18 8.48 -5.19
C LEU A 34 2.56 9.75 -4.60
N SER A 35 1.26 9.69 -4.35
CA SER A 35 0.51 10.75 -3.67
C SER A 35 0.96 10.89 -2.21
N GLU A 36 0.67 12.04 -1.61
CA GLU A 36 0.97 12.27 -0.20
C GLU A 36 0.24 11.26 0.71
N GLU A 37 -1.01 10.92 0.37
CA GLU A 37 -1.80 9.92 1.10
C GLU A 37 -1.14 8.53 1.03
N GLN A 38 -0.73 8.09 -0.16
CA GLN A 38 -0.01 6.81 -0.35
C GLN A 38 1.29 6.78 0.47
N ARG A 39 2.03 7.90 0.51
CA ARG A 39 3.25 8.03 1.33
C ARG A 39 2.96 7.96 2.83
N GLN A 40 1.86 8.56 3.28
CA GLN A 40 1.44 8.51 4.68
C GLN A 40 1.02 7.10 5.12
N ILE A 41 0.30 6.38 4.27
CA ILE A 41 -0.08 4.98 4.53
C ILE A 41 1.17 4.10 4.58
N ALA A 42 2.10 4.25 3.63
CA ALA A 42 3.37 3.54 3.63
C ALA A 42 4.19 3.81 4.91
N LYS A 43 4.23 5.08 5.37
CA LYS A 43 4.88 5.45 6.63
C LYS A 43 4.20 4.81 7.84
N THR A 44 2.87 4.77 7.87
CA THR A 44 2.10 4.14 8.95
C THR A 44 2.36 2.64 9.03
N ALA A 45 2.38 1.95 7.89
CA ALA A 45 2.73 0.53 7.81
C ALA A 45 4.17 0.26 8.28
N SER A 46 5.13 1.08 7.83
CA SER A 46 6.54 0.96 8.25
C SER A 46 6.73 1.20 9.75
N ASP A 47 6.07 2.22 10.30
CA ASP A 47 6.10 2.51 11.73
C ASP A 47 5.50 1.36 12.55
N PHE A 48 4.38 0.78 12.10
CA PHE A 48 3.77 -0.37 12.76
C PHE A 48 4.69 -1.60 12.72
N ALA A 49 5.28 -1.90 11.56
CA ALA A 49 6.20 -3.03 11.41
C ALA A 49 7.43 -2.88 12.32
N THR A 50 8.04 -1.70 12.36
CA THR A 50 9.27 -1.45 13.13
C THR A 50 9.03 -1.35 14.63
N LYS A 51 7.93 -0.72 15.06
CA LYS A 51 7.68 -0.43 16.49
C LYS A 51 6.89 -1.53 17.20
N GLU A 52 6.10 -2.33 16.47
CA GLU A 52 5.19 -3.30 17.09
C GLU A 52 5.49 -4.74 16.66
N VAL A 53 5.70 -4.99 15.37
CA VAL A 53 5.89 -6.35 14.84
C VAL A 53 7.32 -6.84 15.10
N LEU A 54 8.33 -6.05 14.74
CA LEU A 54 9.73 -6.43 14.87
C LEU A 54 10.14 -6.76 16.32
N PRO A 55 9.73 -5.99 17.35
CA PRO A 55 10.01 -6.35 18.74
C PRO A 55 9.36 -7.66 19.19
N ALA A 56 8.25 -8.04 18.56
CA ALA A 56 7.52 -9.28 18.86
C ALA A 56 8.00 -10.49 18.05
N ALA A 57 8.98 -10.33 17.16
CA ALA A 57 9.41 -11.36 16.20
C ALA A 57 9.77 -12.68 16.87
N ALA A 58 10.56 -12.66 17.95
CA ALA A 58 10.95 -13.88 18.67
C ALA A 58 9.75 -14.67 19.22
N GLU A 59 8.69 -13.97 19.65
CA GLU A 59 7.47 -14.61 20.15
C GLU A 59 6.60 -15.20 19.03
N ILE A 60 6.58 -14.53 17.88
CA ILE A 60 5.93 -15.01 16.67
C ILE A 60 6.63 -16.30 16.18
N GLU A 61 7.97 -16.30 16.12
CA GLU A 61 8.78 -17.48 15.75
C GLU A 61 8.57 -18.65 16.72
N ALA A 62 8.39 -18.35 18.02
CA ALA A 62 8.02 -19.32 19.03
C ALA A 62 6.54 -19.79 18.94
N LYS A 63 5.81 -19.42 17.89
CA LYS A 63 4.42 -19.78 17.60
C LYS A 63 3.43 -19.36 18.71
N LYS A 64 3.70 -18.25 19.40
CA LYS A 64 2.75 -17.68 20.35
C LYS A 64 1.64 -16.93 19.61
N PHE A 65 0.65 -17.67 19.12
CA PHE A 65 -0.40 -17.14 18.24
C PHE A 65 -1.23 -16.00 18.85
N ASP A 66 -1.32 -15.89 20.17
CA ASP A 66 -2.03 -14.78 20.82
C ASP A 66 -1.34 -13.44 20.55
N VAL A 67 -0.01 -13.42 20.44
CA VAL A 67 0.77 -12.24 20.04
C VAL A 67 0.42 -11.84 18.61
N THR A 68 0.41 -12.80 17.68
CA THR A 68 0.07 -12.57 16.27
C THR A 68 -1.37 -12.07 16.11
N LYS A 69 -2.35 -12.69 16.80
CA LYS A 69 -3.75 -12.25 16.76
C LYS A 69 -3.92 -10.82 17.26
N ARG A 70 -3.21 -10.45 18.33
CA ARG A 70 -3.22 -9.08 18.86
C ARG A 70 -2.65 -8.08 17.86
N LEU A 71 -1.52 -8.42 17.23
CA LEU A 71 -0.91 -7.56 16.21
C LEU A 71 -1.80 -7.41 14.97
N LEU A 72 -2.42 -8.49 14.49
CA LEU A 72 -3.37 -8.44 13.37
C LEU A 72 -4.59 -7.56 13.69
N ARG A 73 -5.14 -7.66 14.90
CA ARG A 73 -6.23 -6.77 15.34
C ARG A 73 -5.81 -5.30 15.31
N LYS A 74 -4.62 -4.98 15.83
CA LYS A 74 -4.08 -3.63 15.80
C LYS A 74 -3.81 -3.13 14.38
N ALA A 75 -3.32 -4.00 13.48
CA ALA A 75 -3.17 -3.66 12.06
C ALA A 75 -4.53 -3.35 11.41
N GLY A 76 -5.58 -4.09 11.76
CA GLY A 76 -6.95 -3.82 11.32
C GLY A 76 -7.49 -2.47 11.82
N GLU A 77 -7.24 -2.13 13.09
CA GLU A 77 -7.60 -0.82 13.67
C GLU A 77 -6.88 0.36 12.98
N LEU A 78 -5.68 0.13 12.44
CA LEU A 78 -4.93 1.09 11.63
C LEU A 78 -5.39 1.16 10.16
N GLY A 79 -6.39 0.36 9.76
CA GLY A 79 -6.89 0.29 8.38
C GLY A 79 -6.03 -0.55 7.43
N LEU A 80 -4.91 -1.10 7.90
CA LEU A 80 -3.93 -1.83 7.07
C LEU A 80 -4.46 -3.18 6.55
N MET A 81 -5.58 -3.68 7.08
CA MET A 81 -6.23 -4.93 6.62
C MET A 81 -7.45 -4.70 5.74
N ALA A 82 -7.83 -3.44 5.50
CA ALA A 82 -9.07 -3.07 4.83
C ALA A 82 -8.85 -2.43 3.45
N VAL A 83 -7.59 -2.31 3.02
CA VAL A 83 -7.15 -1.55 1.83
C VAL A 83 -7.87 -1.98 0.55
N ASP A 84 -7.95 -3.29 0.29
CA ASP A 84 -8.58 -3.85 -0.92
C ASP A 84 -10.09 -4.10 -0.82
N ILE A 85 -10.66 -3.93 0.36
CA ILE A 85 -12.06 -4.29 0.61
C ILE A 85 -12.95 -3.12 0.20
N PRO A 86 -14.03 -3.34 -0.57
CA PRO A 86 -14.98 -2.29 -0.91
C PRO A 86 -15.60 -1.63 0.33
N GLU A 87 -15.92 -0.34 0.24
CA GLU A 87 -16.51 0.42 1.36
C GLU A 87 -17.86 -0.18 1.82
N ALA A 88 -18.62 -0.75 0.86
CA ALA A 88 -19.89 -1.42 1.13
C ALA A 88 -19.77 -2.61 2.11
N TYR A 89 -18.56 -3.15 2.29
CA TYR A 89 -18.27 -4.24 3.24
C TYR A 89 -17.44 -3.78 4.45
N GLY A 90 -17.35 -2.46 4.67
CA GLY A 90 -16.56 -1.87 5.77
C GLY A 90 -15.06 -1.79 5.47
N GLY A 91 -14.69 -1.84 4.18
CA GLY A 91 -13.32 -1.62 3.73
C GLY A 91 -12.99 -0.16 3.41
N LEU A 92 -11.81 0.08 2.84
CA LEU A 92 -11.34 1.42 2.46
C LEU A 92 -11.31 1.65 0.94
N GLU A 93 -11.47 0.59 0.13
CA GLU A 93 -11.51 0.64 -1.33
C GLU A 93 -10.39 1.50 -1.96
N LEU A 94 -9.19 1.39 -1.41
CA LEU A 94 -8.04 2.17 -1.85
C LEU A 94 -7.45 1.60 -3.15
N ASP A 95 -6.64 2.42 -3.81
CA ASP A 95 -6.01 2.04 -5.07
C ASP A 95 -4.99 0.91 -4.91
N LYS A 96 -4.61 0.30 -6.04
CA LYS A 96 -3.64 -0.80 -6.09
C LYS A 96 -2.19 -0.37 -5.87
N VAL A 97 -1.94 0.92 -5.78
CA VAL A 97 -0.62 1.45 -5.40
C VAL A 97 -0.46 1.36 -3.87
N THR A 98 -1.57 1.39 -3.14
CA THR A 98 -1.62 1.38 -1.67
C THR A 98 -1.69 -0.03 -1.06
N SER A 99 -2.26 -1.01 -1.77
CA SER A 99 -2.44 -2.43 -1.37
C SER A 99 -1.14 -3.23 -1.23
#